data_AF-A0A2D6WFI9-F1
#
_entry.id   AF-A0A2D6WFI9-F1
#
_cell.length_a   1.000
_cell.length_b   1.000
_cell.length_c   1.000
_cell.angle_alpha   90.00
_cell.angle_beta   90.00
_cell.angle_gamma   90.00
#
_symmetry.space_group_name_H-M   'P 1'
#
loop_
_entity.id
_entity.type
_entity.pdbx_description
1 polymer ?
#
loop_
_entity_poly.entity_id
_entity_poly.type
_entity_poly.pdbx_seq_one_letter_code
_entity_poly.pdbx_strand_id
1 'polypeptide(L)'
;MAKKLSIIRFKPKPEHYDAFLSDVIENGKDRDPEYPHFCVKAGDEVIAVVIRDADNFEESAQDGVINWLDERRPMLQEYDPVNRHTIPLSGDLVE
;
A
#
# COMPACT_ATOMS: atom_id res chain seq x y z
N MET A 1 12.01 10.65 16.01
CA MET A 1 10.62 10.93 15.57
C MET A 1 9.82 9.65 15.69
N ALA A 2 8.53 9.74 15.99
CA ALA A 2 7.68 8.56 16.02
C ALA A 2 7.43 8.09 14.57
N LYS A 3 7.55 6.78 14.33
CA LYS A 3 7.29 6.18 13.01
C LYS A 3 6.07 5.28 13.11
N LYS A 4 5.32 5.19 12.02
CA LYS A 4 4.24 4.22 11.86
C LYS A 4 4.59 3.22 10.77
N LEU A 5 4.23 1.96 11.00
CA LEU A 5 4.20 0.95 9.96
C LEU A 5 2.82 0.96 9.32
N SER A 6 2.78 0.90 7.98
CA SER A 6 1.56 0.74 7.21
C SER A 6 1.73 -0.42 6.24
N ILE A 7 0.92 -1.46 6.41
CA ILE A 7 0.84 -2.62 5.55
C ILE A 7 -0.49 -2.58 4.82
N ILE A 8 -0.46 -2.70 3.51
CA ILE A 8 -1.65 -2.67 2.67
C ILE A 8 -1.61 -3.88 1.76
N ARG A 9 -2.58 -4.76 1.94
CA ARG A 9 -2.72 -5.96 1.13
C ARG A 9 -3.71 -5.71 0.01
N PHE A 10 -3.32 -6.06 -1.20
CA PHE A 10 -4.13 -5.97 -2.41
C PHE A 10 -4.31 -7.36 -2.99
N LYS A 11 -5.48 -7.57 -3.61
CA LYS A 11 -5.75 -8.79 -4.38
C LYS A 11 -6.03 -8.43 -5.85
N PRO A 12 -4.99 -8.32 -6.70
CA PRO A 12 -5.19 -8.02 -8.11
C PRO A 12 -6.00 -9.10 -8.82
N LYS A 13 -6.76 -8.72 -9.84
CA LYS A 13 -7.30 -9.68 -10.79
C LYS A 13 -6.15 -10.40 -11.51
N PRO A 14 -6.23 -11.71 -11.78
CA PRO A 14 -5.12 -12.46 -12.37
C PRO A 14 -4.58 -11.84 -13.67
N GLU A 15 -5.45 -11.31 -14.52
CA GLU A 15 -5.11 -10.65 -15.79
C GLU A 15 -4.39 -9.30 -15.62
N HIS A 16 -4.40 -8.73 -14.42
CA HIS A 16 -3.78 -7.44 -14.09
C HIS A 16 -2.65 -7.53 -13.07
N TYR A 17 -2.30 -8.74 -12.60
CA TYR A 17 -1.37 -8.93 -11.50
C TYR A 17 -0.02 -8.25 -11.72
N ASP A 18 0.64 -8.53 -12.84
CA ASP A 18 1.97 -7.99 -13.13
C ASP A 18 1.96 -6.48 -13.37
N ALA A 19 0.88 -5.97 -13.97
CA ALA A 19 0.69 -4.54 -14.17
C ALA A 19 0.50 -3.82 -12.82
N PHE A 20 -0.39 -4.34 -11.97
CA PHE A 20 -0.64 -3.75 -10.64
C PHE A 20 0.60 -3.81 -9.75
N LEU A 21 1.33 -4.93 -9.77
CA LEU A 21 2.60 -5.05 -9.08
C LEU A 21 3.60 -3.98 -9.53
N SER A 22 3.76 -3.80 -10.85
CA SER A 22 4.70 -2.81 -11.40
C SER A 22 4.34 -1.41 -10.94
N ASP A 23 3.04 -1.09 -10.93
CA ASP A 23 2.51 0.17 -10.41
C ASP A 23 2.85 0.37 -8.93
N VAL A 24 2.67 -0.65 -8.06
CA VAL A 24 3.04 -0.57 -6.63
C VAL A 24 4.54 -0.34 -6.45
N ILE A 25 5.37 -1.00 -7.25
CA ILE A 25 6.83 -0.82 -7.22
C ILE A 25 7.19 0.61 -7.62
N GLU A 26 6.62 1.12 -8.71
CA GLU A 26 6.87 2.48 -9.21
C GLU A 26 6.47 3.53 -8.17
N ASN A 27 5.30 3.38 -7.54
CA ASN A 27 4.81 4.28 -6.49
C ASN A 27 5.75 4.39 -5.28
N GLY A 28 6.62 3.39 -5.09
CA GLY A 28 7.60 3.36 -4.01
C GLY A 28 8.97 3.97 -4.34
N LYS A 29 9.31 4.22 -5.61
CA LYS A 29 10.69 4.50 -6.05
C LYS A 29 11.24 5.84 -5.57
N ASP A 30 10.42 6.89 -5.60
CA ASP A 30 10.85 8.26 -5.29
C ASP A 30 10.60 8.64 -3.82
N ARG A 31 10.34 7.65 -2.96
CA ARG A 31 10.09 7.90 -1.54
C ARG A 31 11.37 8.20 -0.80
N ASP A 32 11.24 9.02 0.24
CA ASP A 32 12.31 9.33 1.17
C ASP A 32 12.91 8.02 1.75
N PRO A 33 14.24 7.80 1.65
CA PRO A 33 14.92 6.65 2.24
C PRO A 33 14.70 6.47 3.75
N GLU A 34 14.35 7.54 4.49
CA GLU A 34 14.00 7.47 5.91
C GLU A 34 12.65 6.76 6.16
N TYR A 35 11.79 6.75 5.14
CA TYR A 35 10.42 6.22 5.12
C TYR A 35 10.26 5.16 4.01
N PRO A 36 11.01 4.05 4.09
CA PRO A 36 11.13 3.09 3.00
C PRO A 36 9.80 2.43 2.66
N HIS A 37 9.69 2.05 1.38
CA HIS A 37 8.59 1.27 0.82
C HIS A 37 9.10 -0.05 0.25
N PHE A 38 8.44 -1.13 0.63
CA PHE A 38 8.69 -2.46 0.11
C PHE A 38 7.43 -2.99 -0.56
N CYS A 39 7.61 -3.63 -1.71
CA CYS A 39 6.56 -4.40 -2.37
C CYS A 39 6.87 -5.89 -2.19
N VAL A 40 5.89 -6.65 -1.70
CA VAL A 40 5.99 -8.09 -1.49
C VAL A 40 5.03 -8.81 -2.43
N LYS A 41 5.57 -9.79 -3.16
CA LYS A 41 4.78 -10.80 -3.89
C LYS A 41 4.41 -11.92 -2.93
N ALA A 42 3.12 -12.18 -2.74
CA ALA A 42 2.64 -13.22 -1.84
C ALA A 42 1.48 -13.99 -2.47
N GLY A 43 1.80 -15.00 -3.30
CA GLY A 43 0.77 -15.78 -3.99
C GLY A 43 -0.04 -14.93 -4.97
N ASP A 44 -1.36 -14.85 -4.78
CA ASP A 44 -2.28 -14.00 -5.54
C ASP A 44 -2.40 -12.57 -4.97
N GLU A 45 -1.62 -12.25 -3.92
CA GLU A 45 -1.58 -10.93 -3.32
C GLU A 45 -0.35 -10.13 -3.75
N VAL A 46 -0.54 -8.81 -3.72
CA VAL A 46 0.53 -7.81 -3.70
C VAL A 46 0.42 -7.05 -2.39
N ILE A 47 1.51 -6.93 -1.65
CA ILE A 47 1.51 -6.27 -0.33
C ILE A 47 2.48 -5.10 -0.37
N ALA A 48 1.99 -3.90 -0.06
CA ALA A 48 2.83 -2.72 0.17
C ALA A 48 3.12 -2.61 1.67
N VAL A 49 4.40 -2.45 2.02
CA VAL A 49 4.87 -2.23 3.39
C VAL A 49 5.60 -0.90 3.41
N VAL A 50 5.09 0.05 4.18
CA VAL A 50 5.53 1.44 4.16
C VAL A 50 5.80 1.92 5.58
N ILE A 51 7.00 2.45 5.80
CA ILE A 51 7.32 3.22 7.00
C ILE A 51 6.90 4.66 6.75
N ARG A 52 6.23 5.28 7.71
CA ARG A 52 5.71 6.65 7.60
C ARG A 52 6.08 7.46 8.81
N ASP A 53 6.19 8.77 8.61
CA ASP A 53 6.20 9.76 9.67
C ASP A 53 4.86 9.70 10.42
N ALA A 54 4.89 9.58 11.74
CA ALA A 54 3.68 9.57 12.55
C ALA A 54 2.98 10.93 12.56
N ASP A 55 3.73 12.02 12.48
CA ASP A 55 3.20 13.38 12.59
C ASP A 55 2.44 13.79 11.31
N ASN A 56 2.83 13.23 10.15
CA ASN A 56 2.21 13.46 8.84
C ASN A 56 1.45 12.24 8.31
N PHE A 57 1.04 11.32 9.18
CA PHE A 57 0.49 10.03 8.76
C PHE A 57 -0.81 10.16 7.97
N GLU A 58 -1.76 10.98 8.42
CA GLU A 58 -3.08 11.12 7.78
C GLU A 58 -2.97 11.64 6.35
N GLU A 59 -2.23 12.74 6.16
CA GLU A 59 -1.95 13.32 4.83
C GLU A 59 -1.21 12.32 3.93
N SER A 60 -0.15 11.69 4.45
CA SER A 60 0.64 10.69 3.72
C SER A 60 -0.18 9.46 3.30
N ALA A 61 -1.13 9.04 4.15
CA ALA A 61 -2.01 7.92 3.86
C ALA A 61 -3.08 8.30 2.82
N GLN A 62 -3.63 9.51 2.91
CA GLN A 62 -4.67 10.00 2.03
C GLN A 62 -4.15 10.21 0.60
N ASP A 63 -3.02 10.92 0.45
CA ASP A 63 -2.44 11.20 -0.87
C ASP A 63 -1.77 9.99 -1.49
N GLY A 64 -1.00 9.24 -0.70
CA GLY A 64 -0.15 8.16 -1.23
C GLY A 64 -0.89 6.85 -1.52
N VAL A 65 -2.07 6.64 -0.92
CA VAL A 65 -2.81 5.38 -1.07
C VAL A 65 -4.18 5.60 -1.66
N ILE A 66 -4.98 6.53 -1.13
CA ILE A 66 -6.41 6.62 -1.52
C ILE A 66 -6.55 7.13 -2.95
N ASN A 67 -5.92 8.26 -3.27
CA ASN A 67 -6.01 8.86 -4.61
C ASN A 67 -5.37 7.96 -5.68
N TRP A 68 -4.18 7.43 -5.41
CA TRP A 68 -3.49 6.52 -6.31
C TRP A 68 -4.25 5.21 -6.56
N LEU A 69 -4.92 4.69 -5.51
CA LEU A 69 -5.67 3.44 -5.59
C LEU A 69 -6.96 3.59 -6.39
N ASP A 70 -7.63 4.74 -6.32
CA ASP A 70 -8.92 4.96 -6.99
C ASP A 70 -8.86 4.69 -8.49
N GLU A 71 -7.77 5.09 -9.16
CA GLU A 71 -7.52 4.81 -10.58
C GLU A 71 -7.29 3.31 -10.87
N ARG A 72 -6.82 2.57 -9.87
CA ARG A 72 -6.38 1.17 -9.99
C ARG A 72 -7.38 0.17 -9.43
N ARG A 73 -8.45 0.63 -8.77
CA ARG A 73 -9.55 -0.23 -8.29
C ARG A 73 -10.09 -1.19 -9.34
N PRO A 74 -10.24 -0.83 -10.63
CA PRO A 74 -10.72 -1.77 -11.65
C PRO A 74 -9.82 -2.99 -11.84
N MET A 75 -8.54 -2.90 -11.47
CA MET A 75 -7.56 -3.99 -11.55
C MET A 75 -7.63 -4.95 -10.36
N LEU A 76 -8.39 -4.60 -9.31
CA LEU A 76 -8.44 -5.35 -8.05
C LEU A 76 -9.73 -6.17 -7.95
N GLN A 77 -9.62 -7.28 -7.21
CA GLN A 77 -10.76 -8.04 -6.74
C GLN A 77 -11.31 -7.40 -5.47
N GLU A 78 -12.60 -7.56 -5.22
CA GLU A 78 -13.15 -7.28 -3.89
C GLU A 78 -12.53 -8.30 -2.93
N TYR A 79 -11.87 -7.79 -1.90
CA TYR A 79 -11.03 -8.54 -0.98
C TYR A 79 -11.64 -8.64 0.43
N ASP A 80 -12.31 -7.57 0.89
CA ASP A 80 -12.94 -7.51 2.21
C ASP A 80 -14.29 -6.78 2.11
N PRO A 81 -15.38 -7.27 2.74
CA PRO A 81 -16.70 -6.65 2.62
C PRO A 81 -16.79 -5.22 3.20
N VAL A 82 -15.86 -4.82 4.06
CA VAL A 82 -15.84 -3.48 4.68
C VAL A 82 -14.89 -2.56 3.92
N ASN A 83 -13.64 -2.98 3.74
CA ASN A 83 -12.57 -2.21 3.13
C ASN A 83 -12.51 -2.33 1.59
N ARG A 84 -13.36 -3.20 1.03
CA ARG A 84 -13.50 -3.51 -0.39
C ARG A 84 -12.24 -4.10 -0.98
N HIS A 85 -11.39 -3.30 -1.62
CA HIS A 85 -10.31 -3.81 -2.48
C HIS A 85 -8.96 -3.94 -1.75
N THR A 86 -8.91 -3.61 -0.46
CA THR A 86 -7.69 -3.62 0.34
C THR A 86 -7.93 -4.15 1.75
N ILE A 87 -6.87 -4.63 2.39
CA ILE A 87 -6.84 -4.87 3.84
C ILE A 87 -5.70 -4.02 4.42
N PRO A 88 -5.99 -2.88 5.06
CA PRO A 88 -4.99 -2.05 5.69
C PRO A 88 -4.69 -2.52 7.13
N LEU A 89 -3.42 -2.44 7.51
CA LEU A 89 -2.97 -2.54 8.89
C LEU A 89 -1.98 -1.41 9.13
N SER A 90 -2.20 -0.58 10.14
CA SER A 90 -1.26 0.46 10.52
C SER A 90 -1.10 0.54 12.03
N GLY A 91 0.09 0.93 12.49
CA GLY A 91 0.40 0.99 13.91
C GLY A 91 1.71 1.70 14.19
N ASP A 92 1.92 2.07 15.46
CA ASP A 92 3.18 2.65 15.91
C ASP A 92 4.30 1.60 15.86
N LEU A 93 5.46 2.01 15.33
CA LEU A 93 6.68 1.23 15.43
C LEU A 93 7.26 1.43 16.82
N VAL A 94 7.39 0.33 17.57
CA VAL A 94 7.96 0.30 18.91
C VAL A 94 9.18 -0.63 18.85
N GLU A 95 10.29 -0.20 19.46
CA GLU A 95 11.54 -0.95 19.59
C GLU A 95 11.67 -1.60 20.96
#